data_AF-R9JYM6-F1
#
_entry.id   AF-R9JYM6-F1
#
_cell.length_a   1.000
_cell.length_b   1.000
_cell.length_c   1.000
_cell.angle_alpha   90.00
_cell.angle_beta   90.00
_cell.angle_gamma   90.00
#
_symmetry.space_group_name_H-M   'P 1'
#
loop_
_entity.id
_entity.type
_entity.pdbx_description
1 polymer ?
#
loop_
_entity_poly.entity_id
_entity_poly.type
_entity_poly.pdbx_seq_one_letter_code
_entity_poly.pdbx_strand_id
1 'polypeptide(L)'
;MYFPIVGYLTAIEESNDANSMDSNYNQLISKIQLLQYFSLGREYILNYAQSIINKHKDELIKQNEYAALIKNLKISFGNNIEGYMINKYCKVVSKSTFLGIGTFDYGDIGQSIWHGTESDTFSEKLEQARNSSINKMVDEAIKQGGNAIIGVSFDYINFDTNMIGVVANGTVVEIVKQDRQLKL
;
A
#
# COMPACT_ATOMS: atom_id res chain seq x y z
N MET A 1 16.55 32.77 -15.50
CA MET A 1 15.15 32.32 -15.37
C MET A 1 14.59 32.89 -14.08
N TYR A 2 13.57 33.77 -14.14
CA TYR A 2 12.91 34.29 -12.94
C TYR A 2 12.04 33.18 -12.37
N PHE A 3 12.45 32.57 -11.26
CA PHE A 3 11.60 31.66 -10.51
C PHE A 3 10.83 32.52 -9.49
N PRO A 4 9.53 32.78 -9.68
CA PRO A 4 8.73 33.45 -8.66
C PRO A 4 8.74 32.62 -7.38
N ILE A 5 8.50 33.26 -6.23
CA ILE A 5 8.40 32.57 -4.91
C ILE A 5 7.50 31.35 -4.98
N VAL A 6 6.39 31.44 -5.73
CA VAL A 6 5.46 30.33 -5.98
C VAL A 6 6.17 29.11 -6.56
N GLY A 7 7.11 29.26 -7.49
CA GLY A 7 7.81 28.13 -8.09
C GLY A 7 8.69 27.38 -7.09
N TYR A 8 9.25 28.07 -6.09
CA TYR A 8 9.98 27.40 -5.00
C TYR A 8 9.03 26.65 -4.06
N LEU A 9 7.86 27.22 -3.77
CA LEU A 9 6.83 26.54 -2.98
C LEU A 9 6.34 25.27 -3.68
N THR A 10 6.07 25.34 -4.98
CA THR A 10 5.72 24.17 -5.80
C THR A 10 6.83 23.13 -5.81
N ALA A 11 8.10 23.54 -5.96
CA ALA A 11 9.23 22.61 -5.91
C ALA A 11 9.36 21.90 -4.54
N ILE A 12 9.05 22.59 -3.44
CA ILE A 12 8.99 21.97 -2.11
C ILE A 12 7.81 20.98 -2.03
N GLU A 13 6.64 21.34 -2.55
CA GLU A 13 5.44 20.47 -2.56
C GLU A 13 5.63 19.19 -3.40
N GLU A 14 6.34 19.28 -4.52
CA GLU A 14 6.57 18.18 -5.46
C GLU A 14 7.82 17.33 -5.14
N SER A 15 8.55 17.66 -4.07
CA SER A 15 9.77 16.94 -3.69
C SER A 15 9.45 15.51 -3.23
N ASN A 16 10.16 14.54 -3.79
CA ASN A 16 9.94 13.11 -3.49
C ASN A 16 10.61 12.63 -2.19
N ASP A 17 11.49 13.43 -1.60
CA ASP A 17 12.23 13.07 -0.40
C ASP A 17 12.59 14.30 0.46
N ALA A 18 12.93 14.04 1.72
CA ALA A 18 13.22 15.08 2.70
C ALA A 18 14.44 15.95 2.35
N ASN A 19 15.48 15.39 1.72
CA ASN A 19 16.68 16.15 1.36
C ASN A 19 16.36 17.12 0.21
N SER A 20 15.56 16.68 -0.76
CA SER A 20 15.08 17.54 -1.85
C SER A 20 14.22 18.69 -1.31
N MET A 21 13.32 18.43 -0.36
CA MET A 21 12.53 19.48 0.30
C MET A 21 13.41 20.50 1.01
N ASP A 22 14.35 20.03 1.82
CA ASP A 22 15.23 20.89 2.61
C ASP A 22 16.16 21.72 1.69
N SER A 23 16.64 21.13 0.58
CA SER A 23 17.39 21.84 -0.46
C SER A 23 16.55 22.96 -1.11
N ASN A 24 15.32 22.65 -1.54
CA ASN A 24 14.42 23.62 -2.16
C ASN A 24 14.01 24.73 -1.19
N TYR A 25 13.83 24.40 0.11
CA TYR A 25 13.59 25.37 1.17
C TYR A 25 14.78 26.31 1.40
N ASN A 26 16.01 25.79 1.39
CA ASN A 26 17.22 26.61 1.51
C ASN A 26 17.39 27.57 0.32
N GLN A 27 17.03 27.13 -0.89
CA GLN A 27 17.00 28.00 -2.06
C GLN A 27 15.93 29.10 -1.94
N LEU A 28 14.74 28.77 -1.42
CA LEU A 28 13.70 29.74 -1.10
C LEU A 28 14.20 30.80 -0.11
N ILE A 29 14.85 30.39 0.99
CA ILE A 29 15.44 31.31 1.98
C ILE A 29 16.41 32.28 1.31
N SER A 30 17.36 31.73 0.55
CA SER A 30 18.39 32.53 -0.15
C SER A 30 17.74 33.52 -1.12
N LYS A 31 16.67 33.12 -1.81
CA LYS A 31 15.94 34.00 -2.72
C LYS A 31 15.19 35.12 -2.00
N ILE A 32 14.48 34.78 -0.92
CA ILE A 32 13.70 35.75 -0.12
C ILE A 32 14.60 36.80 0.53
N GLN A 33 15.81 36.41 0.96
CA GLN A 33 16.78 37.34 1.55
C GLN A 33 17.25 38.42 0.57
N LEU A 34 17.31 38.11 -0.74
CA LEU A 34 17.72 39.03 -1.79
C LEU A 34 16.60 40.00 -2.24
N LEU A 35 15.35 39.75 -1.84
CA LEU A 35 14.19 40.55 -2.25
C LEU A 35 13.86 41.61 -1.18
N GLN A 36 13.42 42.78 -1.62
CA GLN A 36 13.03 43.90 -0.74
C GLN A 36 11.63 43.73 -0.13
N TYR A 37 11.33 42.53 0.39
CA TYR A 37 10.09 42.29 1.13
C TYR A 37 10.19 42.83 2.57
N PHE A 38 9.07 43.34 3.10
CA PHE A 38 8.93 43.62 4.53
C PHE A 38 9.18 42.37 5.37
N SER A 39 9.73 42.53 6.58
CA SER A 39 10.06 41.42 7.49
C SER A 39 8.90 40.46 7.70
N LEU A 40 7.70 40.99 7.96
CA LEU A 40 6.46 40.22 8.13
C LEU A 40 6.10 39.37 6.92
N GLY A 41 6.28 39.92 5.70
CA GLY A 41 6.00 39.17 4.47
C GLY A 41 6.97 38.01 4.25
N ARG A 42 8.25 38.21 4.60
CA ARG A 42 9.26 37.15 4.54
C ARG A 42 8.94 36.02 5.51
N GLU A 43 8.61 36.39 6.74
CA GLU A 43 8.24 35.44 7.79
C GLU A 43 7.00 34.63 7.40
N TYR A 44 5.98 35.29 6.84
CA TYR A 44 4.78 34.62 6.35
C TYR A 44 5.10 33.53 5.30
N ILE A 45 5.91 33.87 4.29
CA ILE A 45 6.27 32.91 3.23
C ILE A 45 7.08 31.74 3.79
N LEU A 46 8.04 32.00 4.68
CA LEU A 46 8.87 30.97 5.28
C LEU A 46 8.06 30.04 6.18
N ASN A 47 7.11 30.57 6.96
CA ASN A 47 6.21 29.78 7.79
C ASN A 47 5.26 28.92 6.94
N TYR A 48 4.74 29.47 5.83
CA TYR A 48 3.91 28.73 4.89
C TYR A 48 4.69 27.57 4.24
N ALA A 49 5.91 27.83 3.77
CA ALA A 49 6.80 26.79 3.24
C ALA A 49 7.12 25.72 4.30
N GLN A 50 7.39 26.12 5.55
CA GLN A 50 7.62 25.17 6.64
C GLN A 50 6.39 24.31 6.94
N SER A 51 5.18 24.89 6.87
CA SER A 51 3.92 24.15 7.00
C SER A 51 3.78 23.07 5.94
N ILE A 52 4.11 23.38 4.68
CA ILE A 52 4.12 22.40 3.58
C ILE A 52 5.09 21.26 3.90
N ILE A 53 6.33 21.60 4.28
CA ILE A 53 7.38 20.62 4.58
C ILE A 53 6.94 19.69 5.72
N ASN A 54 6.41 20.25 6.81
CA ASN A 54 5.98 19.47 7.96
C ASN A 54 4.85 18.49 7.56
N LYS A 55 3.85 18.97 6.82
CA LYS A 55 2.75 18.12 6.32
C LYS A 55 3.28 16.98 5.44
N HIS A 56 4.17 17.29 4.50
CA HIS A 56 4.70 16.29 3.57
C HIS A 56 5.61 15.28 4.28
N LYS A 57 6.44 15.72 5.24
CA LYS A 57 7.24 14.83 6.10
C LYS A 57 6.34 13.91 6.94
N ASP A 58 5.24 14.42 7.51
CA ASP A 58 4.27 13.62 8.25
C ASP A 58 3.60 12.56 7.35
N GLU A 59 3.27 12.91 6.11
CA GLU A 59 2.73 11.97 5.12
C GLU A 59 3.74 10.87 4.77
N LEU A 60 5.01 11.22 4.54
CA LEU A 60 6.09 10.26 4.29
C LEU A 60 6.31 9.31 5.48
N ILE A 61 6.28 9.82 6.71
CA ILE A 61 6.40 9.01 7.93
C ILE A 61 5.24 8.01 7.99
N LYS A 62 4.00 8.46 7.82
CA LYS A 62 2.81 7.59 7.82
C LYS A 62 2.88 6.51 6.74
N GLN A 63 3.34 6.87 5.53
CA GLN A 63 3.52 5.91 4.45
C GLN A 63 4.57 4.85 4.79
N ASN A 64 5.71 5.26 5.36
CA ASN A 64 6.76 4.34 5.79
C ASN A 64 6.30 3.41 6.92
N GLU A 65 5.58 3.93 7.91
CA GLU A 65 4.99 3.14 8.98
C GLU A 65 3.98 2.13 8.42
N TYR A 66 3.09 2.57 7.53
CA TYR A 66 2.11 1.69 6.89
C TYR A 66 2.79 0.60 6.04
N ALA A 67 3.83 0.93 5.28
CA ALA A 67 4.62 -0.03 4.52
C ALA A 67 5.34 -1.04 5.43
N ALA A 68 5.84 -0.61 6.60
CA ALA A 68 6.42 -1.50 7.59
C ALA A 68 5.37 -2.45 8.20
N LEU A 69 4.14 -1.97 8.45
CA LEU A 69 3.04 -2.81 8.91
C LEU A 69 2.69 -3.89 7.88
N ILE A 70 2.54 -3.53 6.61
CA ILE A 70 2.32 -4.49 5.51
C ILE A 70 3.43 -5.54 5.48
N LYS A 71 4.69 -5.10 5.50
CA LYS A 71 5.86 -5.99 5.40
C LYS A 71 5.93 -7.01 6.54
N ASN A 72 5.51 -6.62 7.74
CA ASN A 72 5.60 -7.45 8.93
C ASN A 72 4.34 -8.30 9.17
N LEU A 73 3.23 -8.00 8.49
CA LEU A 73 1.98 -8.73 8.63
C LEU A 73 2.15 -10.18 8.17
N LYS A 74 1.63 -11.12 8.96
CA LYS A 74 1.72 -12.56 8.65
C LYS A 74 0.41 -13.08 8.09
N ILE A 75 0.50 -13.97 7.10
CA ILE A 75 -0.68 -14.60 6.48
C ILE A 75 -0.50 -16.11 6.55
N SER A 76 -1.56 -16.83 6.92
CA SER A 76 -1.56 -18.29 7.00
C SER A 76 -2.89 -18.87 6.52
N PHE A 77 -2.82 -19.96 5.75
CA PHE A 77 -3.97 -20.84 5.47
C PHE A 77 -4.41 -21.60 6.72
N GLY A 78 -3.48 -21.88 7.64
CA GLY A 78 -3.77 -22.53 8.90
C GLY A 78 -4.38 -21.58 9.94
N ASN A 79 -4.94 -22.16 10.99
CA ASN A 79 -5.56 -21.40 12.09
C ASN A 79 -4.54 -20.85 13.10
N ASN A 80 -3.27 -21.22 12.98
CA ASN A 80 -2.20 -20.88 13.91
C ASN A 80 -0.95 -20.42 13.15
N ILE A 81 -0.08 -19.66 13.83
CA ILE A 81 1.27 -19.31 13.34
C ILE A 81 2.28 -19.76 14.40
N GLU A 82 3.17 -20.67 14.04
CA GLU A 82 4.15 -21.24 14.98
C GLU A 82 5.08 -20.17 15.57
N GLY A 83 5.38 -20.29 16.87
CA GLY A 83 6.19 -19.31 17.60
C GLY A 83 5.44 -18.03 18.00
N TYR A 84 4.13 -17.96 17.75
CA TYR A 84 3.27 -16.85 18.14
C TYR A 84 2.01 -17.34 18.89
N MET A 85 1.49 -16.52 19.80
CA MET A 85 0.14 -16.70 20.37
C MET A 85 -0.81 -15.66 19.80
N ILE A 86 -2.06 -16.07 19.56
CA ILE A 86 -3.14 -15.14 19.25
C ILE A 86 -3.54 -14.44 20.54
N ASN A 87 -3.30 -13.13 20.61
CA ASN A 87 -3.69 -12.27 21.71
C ASN A 87 -5.15 -11.81 21.56
N LYS A 88 -5.58 -11.56 20.31
CA LYS A 88 -6.93 -11.04 20.01
C LYS A 88 -7.42 -11.49 18.65
N TYR A 89 -8.70 -11.84 18.56
CA TYR A 89 -9.41 -11.97 17.29
C TYR A 89 -10.09 -10.63 16.97
N CYS A 90 -9.69 -9.98 15.88
CA CYS A 90 -10.14 -8.63 15.55
C CYS A 90 -11.42 -8.66 14.72
N LYS A 91 -11.42 -9.36 13.57
CA LYS A 91 -12.52 -9.34 12.62
C LYS A 91 -12.41 -10.48 11.61
N VAL A 92 -13.54 -11.07 11.21
CA VAL A 92 -13.60 -11.89 9.98
C VAL A 92 -13.61 -10.96 8.77
N VAL A 93 -12.71 -11.21 7.82
CA VAL A 93 -12.56 -10.38 6.62
C VAL A 93 -12.85 -11.22 5.38
N SER A 94 -13.56 -10.61 4.44
CA SER A 94 -13.76 -11.13 3.09
C SER A 94 -13.57 -9.99 2.11
N LYS A 95 -12.70 -10.18 1.11
CA LYS A 95 -12.44 -9.20 0.06
C LYS A 95 -12.40 -9.90 -1.29
N SER A 96 -12.94 -9.24 -2.29
CA SER A 96 -13.02 -9.80 -3.64
C SER A 96 -12.41 -8.88 -4.68
N THR A 97 -11.92 -9.51 -5.74
CA THR A 97 -11.48 -8.85 -6.97
C THR A 97 -12.03 -9.63 -8.15
N PHE A 98 -12.59 -8.90 -9.11
CA PHE A 98 -13.08 -9.43 -10.38
C PHE A 98 -12.25 -8.80 -11.49
N LEU A 99 -11.73 -9.63 -12.38
CA LEU A 99 -10.95 -9.20 -13.54
C LEU A 99 -11.57 -9.74 -14.80
N GLY A 100 -11.85 -8.84 -15.74
CA GLY A 100 -12.13 -9.21 -17.12
C GLY A 100 -10.84 -9.70 -17.78
N ILE A 101 -10.95 -10.75 -18.58
CA ILE A 101 -9.84 -11.29 -19.36
C ILE A 101 -9.44 -10.28 -20.45
N GLY A 102 -10.40 -9.55 -21.04
CA GLY A 102 -10.17 -8.49 -22.04
C GLY A 102 -10.56 -8.91 -23.45
N THR A 103 -10.19 -8.10 -24.46
CA THR A 103 -10.42 -8.38 -25.91
C THR A 103 -9.28 -9.21 -26.51
N PHE A 104 -8.88 -10.29 -25.84
CA PHE A 104 -7.90 -11.21 -26.40
C PHE A 104 -8.55 -12.13 -27.43
N ASP A 105 -7.76 -12.65 -28.37
CA ASP A 105 -8.27 -13.54 -29.39
C ASP A 105 -8.75 -14.83 -28.70
N TYR A 106 -10.06 -15.00 -28.59
CA TYR A 106 -10.69 -16.17 -27.98
C TYR A 106 -10.23 -17.48 -28.64
N GLY A 107 -9.62 -17.41 -29.84
CA GLY A 107 -8.99 -18.52 -30.52
C GLY A 107 -7.85 -19.17 -29.71
N ASP A 108 -6.92 -18.40 -29.14
CA ASP A 108 -5.74 -18.98 -28.46
C ASP A 108 -6.10 -19.58 -27.10
N ILE A 109 -7.00 -18.91 -26.37
CA ILE A 109 -7.53 -19.39 -25.09
C ILE A 109 -8.46 -20.59 -25.33
N GLY A 110 -9.34 -20.51 -26.32
CA GLY A 110 -10.28 -21.57 -26.68
C GLY A 110 -9.57 -22.83 -27.19
N GLN A 111 -8.49 -22.70 -27.96
CA GLN A 111 -7.71 -23.85 -28.40
C GLN A 111 -6.92 -24.48 -27.25
N SER A 112 -6.30 -23.69 -26.36
CA SER A 112 -5.59 -24.25 -25.20
C SER A 112 -6.54 -25.06 -24.31
N ILE A 113 -7.72 -24.52 -24.00
CA ILE A 113 -8.74 -25.18 -23.17
C ILE A 113 -9.32 -26.43 -23.84
N TRP A 114 -9.60 -26.37 -25.16
CA TRP A 114 -10.13 -27.53 -25.90
C TRP A 114 -9.15 -28.70 -25.95
N HIS A 115 -7.84 -28.42 -25.97
CA HIS A 115 -6.79 -29.44 -25.98
C HIS A 115 -6.35 -29.86 -24.56
N GLY A 116 -6.99 -29.34 -23.51
CA GLY A 116 -6.67 -29.67 -22.11
C GLY A 116 -5.35 -29.06 -21.63
N THR A 117 -4.84 -28.05 -22.33
CA THR A 117 -3.60 -27.34 -22.01
C THR A 117 -3.88 -26.15 -21.08
N GLU A 118 -2.91 -25.81 -20.23
CA GLU A 118 -2.97 -24.60 -19.41
C GLU A 118 -3.08 -23.34 -20.29
N SER A 119 -3.85 -22.35 -19.84
CA SER A 119 -3.89 -21.03 -20.46
C SER A 119 -3.14 -20.04 -19.57
N ASP A 120 -1.94 -19.66 -19.98
CA ASP A 120 -1.10 -18.70 -19.25
C ASP A 120 -1.87 -17.41 -18.93
N THR A 121 -2.62 -16.89 -19.90
CA THR A 121 -3.47 -15.69 -19.73
C THR A 121 -4.50 -15.86 -18.60
N PHE A 122 -5.16 -17.01 -18.52
CA PHE A 122 -6.17 -17.26 -17.48
C PHE A 122 -5.49 -17.42 -16.11
N SER A 123 -4.38 -18.16 -16.05
CA SER A 123 -3.56 -18.33 -14.85
C SER A 123 -3.06 -16.98 -14.31
N GLU A 124 -2.54 -16.11 -15.18
CA GLU A 124 -2.09 -14.76 -14.83
C GLU A 124 -3.23 -13.90 -14.27
N LYS A 125 -4.40 -13.90 -14.91
CA LYS A 125 -5.57 -13.13 -14.43
C LYS A 125 -6.06 -13.65 -13.08
N LEU A 126 -6.06 -14.96 -12.88
CA LEU A 126 -6.45 -15.57 -11.63
C LEU A 126 -5.46 -15.21 -10.50
N GLU A 127 -4.16 -15.22 -10.80
CA GLU A 127 -3.13 -14.77 -9.86
C GLU A 127 -3.26 -13.28 -9.51
N GLN A 128 -3.47 -12.42 -10.51
CA GLN A 128 -3.69 -10.98 -10.30
C GLN A 128 -4.91 -10.72 -9.40
N ALA A 129 -6.03 -11.42 -9.65
CA ALA A 129 -7.24 -11.29 -8.84
C ALA A 129 -7.02 -11.77 -7.41
N ARG A 130 -6.29 -12.89 -7.22
CA ARG A 130 -5.92 -13.40 -5.90
C ARG A 130 -5.05 -12.42 -5.14
N ASN A 131 -3.95 -11.95 -5.73
CA ASN A 131 -3.02 -11.01 -5.10
C ASN A 131 -3.71 -9.69 -4.75
N SER A 132 -4.57 -9.20 -5.63
CA SER A 132 -5.39 -8.01 -5.36
C SER A 132 -6.35 -8.21 -4.17
N SER A 133 -7.00 -9.37 -4.08
CA SER A 133 -7.91 -9.69 -2.96
C SER A 133 -7.15 -9.82 -1.64
N ILE A 134 -5.97 -10.45 -1.65
CA ILE A 134 -5.06 -10.53 -0.49
C ILE A 134 -4.65 -9.12 -0.04
N ASN A 135 -4.21 -8.26 -0.95
CA ASN A 135 -3.78 -6.89 -0.60
C ASN A 135 -4.92 -6.10 0.07
N LYS A 136 -6.15 -6.23 -0.43
CA LYS A 136 -7.34 -5.64 0.21
C LYS A 136 -7.61 -6.20 1.60
N MET A 137 -7.31 -7.48 1.84
CA MET A 137 -7.42 -8.09 3.18
C MET A 137 -6.33 -7.58 4.12
N VAL A 138 -5.10 -7.44 3.63
CA VAL A 138 -3.96 -6.86 4.39
C VAL A 138 -4.28 -5.44 4.81
N ASP A 139 -4.78 -4.61 3.89
CA ASP A 139 -5.18 -3.24 4.20
C ASP A 139 -6.29 -3.19 5.26
N GLU A 140 -7.28 -4.07 5.17
CA GLU A 140 -8.33 -4.18 6.19
C GLU A 140 -7.74 -4.65 7.53
N ALA A 141 -6.82 -5.62 7.53
CA ALA A 141 -6.21 -6.13 8.75
C ALA A 141 -5.48 -5.02 9.52
N ILE A 142 -4.70 -4.20 8.83
CA ILE A 142 -4.00 -3.04 9.42
C ILE A 142 -5.00 -2.03 9.97
N LYS A 143 -6.06 -1.70 9.22
CA LYS A 143 -7.12 -0.78 9.68
C LYS A 143 -7.85 -1.26 10.94
N GLN A 144 -7.96 -2.58 11.12
CA GLN A 144 -8.57 -3.18 12.31
C GLN A 144 -7.58 -3.39 13.48
N GLY A 145 -6.34 -2.92 13.34
CA GLY A 145 -5.29 -3.09 14.35
C GLY A 145 -4.75 -4.51 14.47
N GLY A 146 -5.01 -5.38 13.48
CA GLY A 146 -4.42 -6.71 13.41
C GLY A 146 -3.03 -6.69 12.77
N ASN A 147 -2.20 -7.66 13.14
CA ASN A 147 -0.87 -7.87 12.58
C ASN A 147 -0.70 -9.25 11.92
N ALA A 148 -1.78 -10.04 11.84
CA ALA A 148 -1.81 -11.27 11.07
C ALA A 148 -3.22 -11.62 10.57
N ILE A 149 -3.27 -12.48 9.56
CA ILE A 149 -4.48 -13.08 9.02
C ILE A 149 -4.30 -14.60 9.00
N ILE A 150 -5.23 -15.32 9.61
CA ILE A 150 -5.22 -16.79 9.71
C ILE A 150 -6.46 -17.39 9.07
N GLY A 151 -6.42 -18.69 8.79
CA GLY A 151 -7.54 -19.42 8.20
C GLY A 151 -7.89 -18.89 6.82
N VAL A 152 -6.88 -18.47 6.04
CA VAL A 152 -7.12 -17.92 4.71
C VAL A 152 -7.70 -18.98 3.79
N SER A 153 -8.76 -18.63 3.07
CA SER A 153 -9.34 -19.46 2.01
C SER A 153 -9.64 -18.61 0.78
N PHE A 154 -9.75 -19.27 -0.38
CA PHE A 154 -10.08 -18.63 -1.65
C PHE A 154 -11.25 -19.34 -2.31
N ASP A 155 -12.25 -18.57 -2.70
CA ASP A 155 -13.33 -19.00 -3.58
C ASP A 155 -13.11 -18.41 -4.96
N TYR A 156 -13.11 -19.26 -5.99
CA TYR A 156 -12.97 -18.86 -7.39
C TYR A 156 -14.34 -18.90 -8.06
N ILE A 157 -14.76 -17.76 -8.61
CA ILE A 157 -16.06 -17.59 -9.25
C ILE A 157 -15.80 -17.26 -10.71
N ASN A 158 -16.28 -18.13 -11.60
CA ASN A 158 -16.24 -17.85 -13.03
C ASN A 158 -17.57 -17.22 -13.45
N PHE A 159 -17.48 -16.07 -14.12
CA PHE A 159 -18.63 -15.43 -14.76
C PHE A 159 -18.44 -15.56 -16.27
N ASP A 160 -19.15 -16.51 -16.87
CA ASP A 160 -19.02 -16.90 -18.28
C ASP A 160 -17.55 -17.15 -18.67
N THR A 161 -17.19 -16.93 -19.94
CA THR A 161 -15.85 -17.18 -20.46
C THR A 161 -14.86 -16.02 -20.24
N ASN A 162 -15.31 -14.88 -19.71
CA ASN A 162 -14.60 -13.61 -19.88
C ASN A 162 -14.20 -12.94 -18.56
N MET A 163 -14.64 -13.46 -17.41
CA MET A 163 -14.37 -12.81 -16.13
C MET A 163 -14.09 -13.83 -15.02
N ILE A 164 -13.03 -13.53 -14.27
CA ILE A 164 -12.58 -14.32 -13.13
C ILE A 164 -12.79 -13.48 -11.88
N GLY A 165 -13.57 -14.02 -10.94
CA GLY A 165 -13.73 -13.52 -9.58
C GLY A 165 -12.90 -14.36 -8.62
N VAL A 166 -12.18 -13.69 -7.72
CA VAL A 166 -11.57 -14.33 -6.54
C VAL A 166 -12.13 -13.66 -5.31
N VAL A 167 -12.60 -14.46 -4.35
CA VAL A 167 -12.95 -14.02 -3.01
C VAL A 167 -11.92 -14.61 -2.06
N ALA A 168 -11.21 -13.75 -1.34
CA ALA A 168 -10.30 -14.14 -0.28
C ALA A 168 -10.99 -13.91 1.06
N ASN A 169 -11.00 -14.95 1.91
CA ASN A 169 -11.57 -14.92 3.24
C ASN A 169 -10.48 -15.19 4.29
N GLY A 170 -10.69 -14.73 5.51
CA GLY A 170 -9.82 -15.07 6.64
C GLY A 170 -10.23 -14.37 7.93
N THR A 171 -9.46 -14.58 8.99
CA THR A 171 -9.66 -13.91 10.27
C THR A 171 -8.46 -13.03 10.61
N VAL A 172 -8.71 -11.74 10.76
CA VAL A 172 -7.72 -10.77 11.26
C VAL A 172 -7.52 -11.01 12.74
N VAL A 173 -6.26 -11.18 13.14
CA VAL A 173 -5.85 -11.40 14.52
C VAL A 173 -4.69 -10.50 14.90
N GLU A 174 -4.55 -10.29 16.20
CA GLU A 174 -3.35 -9.75 16.82
C GLU A 174 -2.56 -10.91 17.42
N ILE A 175 -1.32 -11.10 16.99
CA ILE A 175 -0.41 -12.12 17.48
C ILE A 175 0.78 -11.49 18.23
N VAL A 176 1.23 -12.19 19.26
CA VAL A 176 2.42 -11.85 20.04
C VAL A 176 3.44 -12.99 19.96
N LYS A 177 4.73 -12.67 19.86
CA LYS A 177 5.78 -13.70 19.80
C LYS A 177 5.83 -14.44 21.13
N GLN A 178 5.88 -15.77 21.09
CA GLN A 178 6.10 -16.57 22.29
C GLN A 178 7.56 -16.45 22.71
N ASP A 179 7.80 -16.05 23.96
CA ASP A 179 9.13 -16.15 24.54
C ASP A 179 9.49 -17.63 24.69
N ARG A 180 10.68 -18.00 24.21
CA ARG A 180 11.25 -19.32 24.52
C ARG A 180 11.45 -19.36 26.03
N GLN A 181 10.58 -20.05 26.75
CA GLN A 181 10.96 -20.56 28.05
C GLN A 181 12.10 -21.56 27.81
N LEU A 182 13.31 -21.16 28.23
CA LEU A 182 14.39 -22.11 28.44
C LEU A 182 13.85 -23.13 29.44
N LYS A 183 13.56 -24.34 28.97
CA LYS A 183 13.33 -25.48 29.86
C LYS A 183 14.65 -25.66 30.64
N LEU A 184 14.66 -25.24 31.90
CA LEU A 184 15.69 -25.57 32.88
C LEU A 184 15.72 -27.09 33.10
#